data_AF-A0A1T5J772-F1
#
_entry.id   AF-A0A1T5J772-F1
#
_cell.length_a   1.000
_cell.length_b   1.000
_cell.length_c   1.000
_cell.angle_alpha   90.00
_cell.angle_beta   90.00
_cell.angle_gamma   90.00
#
_symmetry.space_group_name_H-M   'P 1'
#
loop_
_entity.id
_entity.type
_entity.pdbx_description
1 polymer ?
#
loop_
_entity_poly.entity_id
_entity_poly.type
_entity_poly.pdbx_seq_one_letter_code
_entity_poly.pdbx_strand_id
1 'polypeptide(L)'
;MNRIFADFSALEGTNCYCSEDSARAIRERIAGLPLHAVHAIGTGDYHYISLFWLERIGEPFQLVLFDHHPDDQPGAFDGGLLSCGSWVREARRLPMLRADRWIRDAEDFPALAELPDLPVYLSIDLDVLSEEYARTDWDQGRMTLEELKGALRAVIGARRIIGVDLCGGNTPEKGASPDDLALNAVTGEALSDLFRDLS
;
A
#
# COMPACT_ATOMS: atom_id res chain seq x y z
N MET A 1 13.95 -8.71 2.50
CA MET A 1 13.26 -7.68 3.33
C MET A 1 12.55 -8.31 4.53
N ASN A 2 12.62 -7.66 5.70
CA ASN A 2 11.84 -8.05 6.88
C ASN A 2 10.42 -7.47 6.82
N ARG A 3 9.43 -8.19 7.36
CA ARG A 3 8.08 -7.66 7.56
C ARG A 3 8.01 -6.86 8.86
N ILE A 4 7.47 -5.65 8.80
CA ILE A 4 7.30 -4.75 9.94
C ILE A 4 5.82 -4.41 10.06
N PHE A 5 5.28 -4.56 11.27
CA PHE A 5 3.93 -4.15 11.59
C PHE A 5 4.01 -2.93 12.51
N ALA A 6 3.30 -1.86 12.15
CA ALA A 6 3.17 -0.67 12.96
C ALA A 6 1.68 -0.35 13.12
N ASP A 7 1.17 -0.49 14.34
CA ASP A 7 -0.24 -0.28 14.65
C ASP A 7 -0.49 1.19 15.05
N PHE A 8 -1.40 1.83 14.34
CA PHE A 8 -1.84 3.20 14.58
C PHE A 8 -3.32 3.32 14.90
N SER A 9 -4.03 2.19 15.03
CA SER A 9 -5.49 2.14 15.23
C SER A 9 -5.97 2.82 16.52
N ALA A 10 -5.09 2.92 17.53
CA ALA A 10 -5.38 3.60 18.78
C ALA A 10 -5.29 5.14 18.70
N LEU A 11 -4.81 5.71 17.60
CA LEU A 11 -4.77 7.16 17.42
C LEU A 11 -6.15 7.68 16.97
N GLU A 12 -6.67 8.68 17.66
CA GLU A 12 -7.86 9.40 17.20
C GLU A 12 -7.60 10.09 15.83
N GLY A 13 -8.65 10.28 15.04
CA GLY A 13 -8.55 10.99 13.75
C GLY A 13 -7.64 10.30 12.73
N THR A 14 -7.71 8.96 12.65
CA THR A 14 -6.95 8.14 11.69
C THR A 14 -7.82 7.25 10.80
N ASN A 15 -9.12 7.13 11.08
CA ASN A 15 -10.03 6.27 10.33
C ASN A 15 -10.50 6.96 9.04
N CYS A 16 -10.08 6.44 7.89
CA CYS A 16 -10.21 6.95 6.53
C CYS A 16 -9.57 8.33 6.28
N TYR A 17 -9.55 9.21 7.28
CA TYR A 17 -8.96 10.54 7.24
C TYR A 17 -7.89 10.65 8.34
N CYS A 18 -6.81 11.37 8.03
CA CYS A 18 -5.70 11.57 8.94
C CYS A 18 -5.63 13.03 9.39
N SER A 19 -5.84 13.27 10.68
CA SER A 19 -5.62 14.59 11.29
C SER A 19 -4.14 15.00 11.22
N GLU A 20 -3.84 16.30 11.24
CA GLU A 20 -2.45 16.77 11.23
C GLU A 20 -1.64 16.25 12.43
N ASP A 21 -2.26 16.18 13.60
CA ASP A 21 -1.62 15.68 14.82
C ASP A 21 -1.33 14.19 14.74
N SER A 22 -2.26 13.40 14.19
CA SER A 22 -2.08 11.97 13.95
C SER A 22 -1.02 11.72 12.88
N ALA A 23 -1.02 12.51 11.81
CA ALA A 23 -0.01 12.45 10.76
C ALA A 23 1.39 12.74 11.31
N ARG A 24 1.53 13.73 12.21
CA ARG A 24 2.79 14.03 12.91
C ARG A 24 3.23 12.86 13.78
N ALA A 25 2.33 12.32 14.60
CA ALA A 25 2.62 11.20 15.49
C ALA A 25 3.02 9.92 14.72
N ILE A 26 2.38 9.63 13.59
CA ILE A 26 2.72 8.50 12.73
C ILE A 26 4.12 8.72 12.13
N ARG A 27 4.40 9.89 11.55
CA ARG A 27 5.72 10.23 10.99
C ARG A 27 6.85 10.07 12.02
N GLU A 28 6.64 10.55 13.24
CA GLU A 28 7.62 10.40 14.33
C GLU A 28 7.88 8.93 14.67
N ARG A 29 6.82 8.10 14.72
CA ARG A 29 6.93 6.67 15.05
C ARG A 29 7.62 5.87 13.95
N ILE A 30 7.35 6.16 12.68
CA ILE A 30 7.97 5.44 11.57
C ILE A 30 9.40 5.90 11.26
N ALA A 31 9.81 7.09 11.72
CA ALA A 31 11.10 7.70 11.38
C ALA A 31 12.31 6.79 11.66
N GLY A 32 12.26 5.99 12.74
CA GLY A 32 13.31 5.03 13.11
C GLY A 32 13.22 3.67 12.43
N LEU A 33 12.13 3.38 11.71
CA LEU A 33 11.92 2.10 11.03
C LEU A 33 12.63 2.10 9.66
N PRO A 34 13.20 0.98 9.20
CA PRO A 34 13.89 0.90 7.93
C PRO A 34 12.91 1.07 6.76
N LEU A 35 13.28 1.88 5.76
CA LEU A 35 12.47 2.05 4.55
C LEU A 35 12.44 0.77 3.70
N HIS A 36 13.57 0.06 3.63
CA HIS A 36 13.72 -1.21 2.90
C HIS A 36 13.16 -2.39 3.70
N ALA A 37 11.84 -2.49 3.73
CA ALA A 37 11.07 -3.51 4.43
C ALA A 37 9.71 -3.73 3.75
N VAL A 38 8.96 -4.74 4.22
CA VAL A 38 7.54 -4.92 3.90
C VAL A 38 6.73 -4.38 5.09
N HIS A 39 6.08 -3.23 4.91
CA HIS A 39 5.32 -2.54 5.96
C HIS A 39 3.85 -2.96 5.93
N ALA A 40 3.37 -3.65 6.96
CA ALA A 40 1.95 -3.93 7.12
C ALA A 40 1.26 -2.75 7.80
N ILE A 41 0.31 -2.13 7.10
CA ILE A 41 -0.31 -0.84 7.46
C ILE A 41 -1.70 -1.00 8.12
N GLY A 42 -2.37 -2.16 7.96
CA GLY A 42 -3.68 -2.43 8.55
C GLY A 42 -4.79 -2.51 7.50
N THR A 43 -5.99 -2.00 7.84
CA THR A 43 -7.14 -1.90 6.91
C THR A 43 -6.90 -0.82 5.85
N GLY A 44 -7.71 -0.82 4.78
CA GLY A 44 -7.65 0.19 3.70
C GLY A 44 -7.83 1.62 4.19
N ASP A 45 -8.46 1.81 5.36
CA ASP A 45 -8.63 3.12 5.98
C ASP A 45 -7.32 3.86 6.26
N TYR A 46 -6.22 3.12 6.45
CA TYR A 46 -4.91 3.65 6.81
C TYR A 46 -3.96 3.75 5.60
N HIS A 47 -4.44 3.49 4.38
CA HIS A 47 -3.59 3.42 3.19
C HIS A 47 -2.78 4.69 2.93
N TYR A 48 -3.28 5.84 3.40
CA TYR A 48 -2.55 7.10 3.38
C TYR A 48 -1.17 7.07 4.09
N ILE A 49 -0.91 6.08 4.96
CA ILE A 49 0.40 5.90 5.60
C ILE A 49 1.49 5.60 4.56
N SER A 50 1.13 5.01 3.41
CA SER A 50 2.03 4.85 2.27
C SER A 50 2.70 6.17 1.88
N LEU A 51 1.97 7.29 1.87
CA LEU A 51 2.53 8.62 1.62
C LEU A 51 3.68 8.97 2.58
N PHE A 52 3.57 8.63 3.86
CA PHE A 52 4.60 8.93 4.85
C PHE A 52 5.87 8.10 4.66
N TRP A 53 5.76 6.89 4.08
CA TRP A 53 6.94 6.14 3.63
C TRP A 53 7.57 6.77 2.39
N LEU A 54 6.75 7.19 1.42
CA LEU A 54 7.22 7.83 0.20
C LEU A 54 7.96 9.15 0.45
N GLU A 55 7.52 9.94 1.42
CA GLU A 55 8.17 11.19 1.86
C GLU A 55 9.64 10.99 2.27
N ARG A 56 10.02 9.78 2.69
CA ARG A 56 11.37 9.46 3.16
C ARG A 56 12.33 9.08 2.02
N ILE A 57 11.83 8.91 0.80
CA ILE A 57 12.65 8.51 -0.34
C ILE A 57 13.44 9.73 -0.84
N GLY A 58 14.76 9.72 -0.61
CA GLY A 58 15.68 10.80 -0.97
C GLY A 58 16.24 10.75 -2.39
N GLU A 59 15.74 9.88 -3.25
CA GLU A 59 16.22 9.66 -4.62
C GLU A 59 15.04 9.60 -5.60
N PRO A 60 15.23 9.96 -6.89
CA PRO A 60 14.17 9.80 -7.90
C PRO A 60 13.62 8.38 -7.95
N PHE A 61 12.30 8.23 -7.83
CA PHE A 61 11.64 6.94 -7.80
C PHE A 61 10.30 6.95 -8.54
N GLN A 62 9.71 5.76 -8.68
CA GLN A 62 8.34 5.59 -9.16
C GLN A 62 7.51 4.75 -8.19
N LEU A 63 6.21 5.01 -8.17
CA LEU A 63 5.22 4.26 -7.39
C LEU A 63 4.50 3.26 -8.30
N VAL A 64 4.38 2.02 -7.86
CA VAL A 64 3.43 1.06 -8.44
C VAL A 64 2.43 0.69 -7.37
N LEU A 65 1.16 0.99 -7.63
CA LEU A 65 0.03 0.78 -6.76
C LEU A 65 -0.82 -0.38 -7.31
N PHE A 66 -0.94 -1.45 -6.53
CA PHE A 66 -1.91 -2.52 -6.77
C PHE A 66 -3.10 -2.32 -5.84
N ASP A 67 -4.25 -1.96 -6.39
CA ASP A 67 -5.39 -1.49 -5.59
C ASP A 67 -6.66 -1.53 -6.45
N HIS A 68 -7.79 -1.91 -5.88
CA HIS A 68 -9.07 -1.79 -6.58
C HIS A 68 -9.46 -0.32 -6.82
N HIS A 69 -9.01 0.57 -5.93
CA HIS A 69 -9.24 2.00 -5.90
C HIS A 69 -8.01 2.78 -6.37
N PRO A 70 -8.17 3.95 -7.02
CA PRO A 70 -7.03 4.74 -7.48
C PRO A 70 -6.43 5.66 -6.40
N ASP A 71 -7.12 5.84 -5.27
CA ASP A 71 -6.74 6.68 -4.14
C ASP A 71 -6.27 8.11 -4.49
N ASP A 72 -6.81 8.67 -5.57
CA ASP A 72 -6.42 9.97 -6.11
C ASP A 72 -7.53 11.03 -6.12
N GLN A 73 -8.59 10.79 -5.33
CA GLN A 73 -9.70 11.72 -5.19
C GLN A 73 -9.23 13.06 -4.55
N PRO A 74 -9.92 14.18 -4.84
CA PRO A 74 -9.75 15.40 -4.06
C PRO A 74 -10.13 15.14 -2.59
N GLY A 75 -9.39 15.75 -1.65
CA GLY A 75 -9.75 15.71 -0.23
C GLY A 75 -11.15 16.29 0.01
N ALA A 76 -11.96 15.62 0.84
CA ALA A 76 -13.38 15.92 1.02
C ALA A 76 -13.69 17.19 1.85
N PHE A 77 -12.67 17.84 2.41
CA PHE A 77 -12.82 18.99 3.31
C PHE A 77 -11.99 20.20 2.85
N ASP A 78 -12.48 21.40 3.18
CA ASP A 78 -11.74 22.65 2.97
C ASP A 78 -10.37 22.58 3.63
N GLY A 79 -9.31 22.84 2.85
CA GLY A 79 -7.92 22.67 3.28
C GLY A 79 -7.27 21.34 2.90
N GLY A 80 -8.04 20.37 2.39
CA GLY A 80 -7.51 19.13 1.80
C GLY A 80 -6.95 18.14 2.83
N LEU A 81 -7.75 17.80 3.84
CA LEU A 81 -7.38 16.78 4.84
C LEU A 81 -7.01 15.46 4.13
N LEU A 82 -5.85 14.90 4.49
CA LEU A 82 -5.34 13.65 3.93
C LEU A 82 -6.31 12.49 4.24
N SER A 83 -6.63 11.67 3.25
CA SER A 83 -7.44 10.47 3.41
C SER A 83 -6.86 9.27 2.65
N CYS A 84 -7.35 8.07 2.93
CA CYS A 84 -7.06 6.88 2.12
C CYS A 84 -7.40 7.17 0.66
N GLY A 85 -8.61 7.64 0.36
CA GLY A 85 -8.98 7.96 -1.03
C GLY A 85 -8.24 9.12 -1.72
N SER A 86 -7.31 9.84 -1.05
CA SER A 86 -6.63 11.01 -1.63
C SER A 86 -5.10 10.96 -1.62
N TRP A 87 -4.48 9.95 -1.01
CA TRP A 87 -3.04 10.00 -0.71
C TRP A 87 -2.17 9.94 -1.97
N VAL A 88 -2.61 9.25 -3.03
CA VAL A 88 -1.87 9.18 -4.31
C VAL A 88 -1.77 10.56 -4.94
N ARG A 89 -2.85 11.35 -4.84
CA ARG A 89 -2.86 12.73 -5.33
C ARG A 89 -1.85 13.62 -4.60
N GLU A 90 -1.67 13.43 -3.30
CA GLU A 90 -0.65 14.13 -2.53
C GLU A 90 0.76 13.57 -2.81
N ALA A 91 0.90 12.25 -3.02
CA ALA A 91 2.16 11.61 -3.39
C ALA A 91 2.73 12.17 -4.70
N ARG A 92 1.88 12.48 -5.69
CA ARG A 92 2.25 13.14 -6.96
C ARG A 92 2.90 14.52 -6.79
N ARG A 93 2.83 15.12 -5.60
CA ARG A 93 3.51 16.40 -5.27
C ARG A 93 4.90 16.21 -4.68
N LEU A 94 5.30 14.98 -4.36
CA LEU A 94 6.61 14.70 -3.80
C LEU A 94 7.71 15.02 -4.83
N PRO A 95 8.80 15.70 -4.43
CA PRO A 95 9.82 16.17 -5.37
C PRO A 95 10.61 15.03 -6.03
N MET A 96 10.61 13.84 -5.40
CA MET A 96 11.34 12.67 -5.88
C MET A 96 10.47 11.67 -6.65
N LEU A 97 9.13 11.77 -6.56
CA LEU A 97 8.26 10.89 -7.35
C LEU A 97 8.26 11.36 -8.81
N ARG A 98 8.61 10.46 -9.73
CA ARG A 98 8.71 10.77 -11.17
C ARG A 98 7.57 10.19 -11.99
N ALA A 99 6.96 9.12 -11.50
CA ALA A 99 5.82 8.46 -12.13
C ALA A 99 5.09 7.59 -11.11
N ASP A 100 3.78 7.48 -11.24
CA ASP A 100 2.95 6.48 -10.59
C ASP A 100 2.23 5.60 -11.63
N ARG A 101 2.01 4.33 -11.30
CA ARG A 101 1.19 3.38 -12.07
C ARG A 101 0.20 2.72 -11.14
N TRP A 102 -1.08 2.88 -11.44
CA TRP A 102 -2.16 2.16 -10.79
C TRP A 102 -2.49 0.91 -11.61
N ILE A 103 -2.53 -0.23 -10.94
CA ILE A 103 -2.84 -1.55 -11.49
C ILE A 103 -4.08 -2.05 -10.76
N ARG A 104 -5.21 -2.00 -11.43
CA ARG A 104 -6.50 -2.40 -10.86
C ARG A 104 -6.75 -3.88 -11.03
N ASP A 105 -6.36 -4.43 -12.17
CA ASP A 105 -6.47 -5.86 -12.46
C ASP A 105 -5.47 -6.33 -13.53
N ALA A 106 -5.59 -7.58 -13.96
CA ALA A 106 -4.66 -8.19 -14.92
C ALA A 106 -4.65 -7.51 -16.29
N GLU A 107 -5.69 -6.79 -16.67
CA GLU A 107 -5.75 -6.04 -17.93
C GLU A 107 -4.73 -4.88 -17.95
N ASP A 108 -4.32 -4.39 -16.79
CA ASP A 108 -3.37 -3.28 -16.64
C ASP A 108 -1.90 -3.73 -16.67
N PHE A 109 -1.61 -5.04 -16.61
CA PHE A 109 -0.24 -5.56 -16.56
C PHE A 109 0.69 -5.10 -17.71
N PRO A 110 0.22 -4.85 -18.95
CA PRO A 110 1.07 -4.26 -19.98
C PRO A 110 1.73 -2.94 -19.56
N ALA A 111 1.10 -2.14 -18.68
CA ALA A 111 1.66 -0.89 -18.19
C ALA A 111 2.93 -1.08 -17.33
N LEU A 112 3.14 -2.27 -16.75
CA LEU A 112 4.35 -2.59 -15.98
C LEU A 112 5.60 -2.68 -16.86
N ALA A 113 5.45 -3.05 -18.13
CA ALA A 113 6.55 -3.08 -19.09
C ALA A 113 7.03 -1.68 -19.49
N GLU A 114 6.17 -0.66 -19.32
CA GLU A 114 6.43 0.73 -19.67
C GLU A 114 6.97 1.56 -18.50
N LEU A 115 7.31 0.92 -17.38
CA LEU A 115 7.88 1.61 -16.23
C LEU A 115 9.19 2.35 -16.63
N PRO A 116 9.40 3.58 -16.17
CA PRO A 116 10.71 4.23 -16.22
C PRO A 116 11.83 3.39 -15.60
N ASP A 117 13.08 3.63 -16.03
CA ASP A 117 14.28 3.09 -15.40
C ASP A 117 14.63 3.79 -14.09
N LEU A 118 13.74 3.60 -13.12
CA LEU A 118 13.83 4.16 -11.78
C LEU A 118 13.53 3.06 -10.74
N PRO A 119 14.10 3.19 -9.53
CA PRO A 119 13.73 2.37 -8.39
C PRO A 119 12.21 2.48 -8.10
N VAL A 120 11.62 1.38 -7.65
CA VAL A 120 10.18 1.27 -7.41
C VAL A 120 9.88 1.19 -5.92
N TYR A 121 8.89 1.94 -5.47
CA TYR A 121 8.16 1.63 -4.25
C TYR A 121 6.85 0.93 -4.62
N LEU A 122 6.56 -0.19 -3.96
CA LEU A 122 5.34 -0.98 -4.19
C LEU A 122 4.34 -0.74 -3.06
N SER A 123 3.13 -0.30 -3.39
CA SER A 123 2.02 -0.27 -2.45
C SER A 123 0.95 -1.24 -2.92
N ILE A 124 0.52 -2.12 -2.02
CA ILE A 124 -0.41 -3.22 -2.35
C ILE A 124 -1.57 -3.16 -1.34
N ASP A 125 -2.73 -2.71 -1.80
CA ASP A 125 -3.98 -2.95 -1.08
C ASP A 125 -4.49 -4.34 -1.43
N LEU A 126 -4.87 -5.11 -0.41
CA LEU A 126 -5.43 -6.45 -0.59
C LEU A 126 -6.80 -6.43 -1.28
N ASP A 127 -7.49 -5.29 -1.33
CA ASP A 127 -8.77 -5.19 -2.02
C ASP A 127 -8.64 -5.35 -3.54
N VAL A 128 -7.43 -5.27 -4.12
CA VAL A 128 -7.18 -5.60 -5.54
C VAL A 128 -7.56 -7.06 -5.85
N LEU A 129 -7.47 -7.93 -4.83
CA LEU A 129 -7.78 -9.35 -4.92
C LEU A 129 -9.28 -9.60 -4.83
N SER A 130 -9.72 -10.69 -5.47
CA SER A 130 -11.07 -11.19 -5.26
C SER A 130 -11.27 -11.70 -3.83
N GLU A 131 -12.54 -11.77 -3.46
CA GLU A 131 -13.04 -12.33 -2.20
C GLU A 131 -12.56 -13.75 -1.88
N GLU A 132 -12.06 -14.49 -2.87
CA GLU A 132 -11.49 -15.82 -2.68
C GLU A 132 -10.14 -15.78 -1.95
N TYR A 133 -9.38 -14.68 -2.10
CA TYR A 133 -8.00 -14.57 -1.64
C TYR A 133 -7.78 -13.54 -0.53
N ALA A 134 -8.68 -12.57 -0.38
CA ALA A 134 -8.61 -11.60 0.70
C ALA A 134 -10.02 -11.16 1.11
N ARG A 135 -10.13 -10.66 2.33
CA ARG A 135 -11.34 -10.10 2.94
C ARG A 135 -11.02 -8.71 3.43
N THR A 136 -11.58 -7.69 2.81
CA THR A 136 -11.34 -6.29 3.16
C THR A 136 -12.60 -5.64 3.72
N ASP A 137 -12.49 -4.39 4.15
CA ASP A 137 -13.63 -3.55 4.56
C ASP A 137 -14.05 -2.54 3.47
N TRP A 138 -13.51 -2.71 2.26
CA TRP A 138 -13.79 -1.91 1.05
C TRP A 138 -14.28 -2.81 -0.11
N ASP A 139 -14.79 -2.20 -1.19
CA ASP A 139 -15.23 -2.95 -2.38
C ASP A 139 -14.04 -3.68 -3.02
N GLN A 140 -14.19 -4.98 -3.27
CA GLN A 140 -13.09 -5.81 -3.75
C GLN A 140 -13.02 -5.88 -5.28
N GLY A 141 -11.79 -6.00 -5.75
CA GLY A 141 -11.44 -6.33 -7.12
C GLY A 141 -11.63 -7.80 -7.43
N ARG A 142 -10.95 -8.23 -8.49
CA ARG A 142 -11.16 -9.52 -9.12
C ARG A 142 -9.89 -10.31 -9.36
N MET A 143 -8.72 -9.75 -8.99
CA MET A 143 -7.45 -10.39 -9.26
C MET A 143 -7.29 -11.64 -8.42
N THR A 144 -6.72 -12.69 -9.01
CA THR A 144 -6.29 -13.86 -8.26
C THR A 144 -4.95 -13.60 -7.56
N LEU A 145 -4.67 -14.36 -6.49
CA LEU A 145 -3.38 -14.25 -5.80
C LEU A 145 -2.19 -14.58 -6.72
N GLU A 146 -2.34 -15.53 -7.65
CA GLU A 146 -1.26 -15.88 -8.57
C GLU A 146 -1.02 -14.82 -9.65
N GLU A 147 -2.06 -14.14 -10.13
CA GLU A 147 -1.90 -12.98 -11.03
C GLU A 147 -1.12 -11.86 -10.34
N LEU A 148 -1.50 -11.50 -9.10
CA LEU A 148 -0.80 -10.49 -8.32
C LEU A 148 0.67 -10.88 -8.10
N LYS A 149 0.93 -12.11 -7.67
CA LYS A 149 2.31 -12.62 -7.47
C LYS A 149 3.11 -12.63 -8.77
N GLY A 150 2.48 -12.94 -9.90
CA GLY A 150 3.09 -12.88 -11.22
C GLY A 150 3.54 -11.46 -11.58
N ALA A 151 2.65 -10.48 -11.41
CA ALA A 151 2.95 -9.07 -11.65
C ALA A 151 4.06 -8.55 -10.71
N LEU A 152 3.99 -8.85 -9.42
CA LEU A 152 5.01 -8.46 -8.45
C LEU A 152 6.38 -9.05 -8.80
N ARG A 153 6.46 -10.33 -9.18
CA ARG A 153 7.71 -10.96 -9.64
C ARG A 153 8.27 -10.29 -10.89
N ALA A 154 7.42 -9.86 -11.82
CA ALA A 154 7.86 -9.12 -13.01
C ALA A 154 8.50 -7.78 -12.62
N VAL A 155 7.90 -7.04 -11.67
CA VAL A 155 8.47 -5.78 -11.17
C VAL A 155 9.78 -6.03 -10.41
N ILE A 156 9.81 -7.00 -9.50
CA ILE A 156 11.00 -7.38 -8.71
C ILE A 156 12.17 -7.77 -9.63
N GLY A 157 11.91 -8.52 -10.71
CA GLY A 157 12.94 -8.95 -11.64
C GLY A 157 13.46 -7.83 -12.56
N ALA A 158 12.68 -6.76 -12.74
CA ALA A 158 13.01 -5.66 -13.65
C ALA A 158 13.56 -4.41 -12.95
N ARG A 159 13.25 -4.21 -11.66
CA ARG A 159 13.50 -2.95 -10.94
C ARG A 159 14.09 -3.20 -9.56
N ARG A 160 14.94 -2.28 -9.09
CA ARG A 160 15.30 -2.23 -7.67
C ARG A 160 14.07 -1.80 -6.86
N ILE A 161 13.72 -2.60 -5.85
CA ILE A 161 12.63 -2.28 -4.92
C ILE A 161 13.19 -1.48 -3.73
N ILE A 162 12.65 -0.28 -3.51
CA ILE A 162 13.03 0.59 -2.39
C ILE A 162 12.43 0.07 -1.09
N GLY A 163 11.14 -0.26 -1.13
CA GLY A 163 10.33 -0.73 -0.01
C GLY A 163 8.96 -1.15 -0.52
N VAL A 164 8.20 -1.80 0.34
CA VAL A 164 6.86 -2.32 0.05
C VAL A 164 5.95 -2.01 1.21
N ASP A 165 4.67 -1.72 0.95
CA ASP A 165 3.63 -1.84 1.97
C ASP A 165 2.47 -2.74 1.53
N LEU A 166 1.82 -3.32 2.54
CA LEU A 166 0.64 -4.18 2.45
C LEU A 166 -0.47 -3.57 3.32
N CYS A 167 -1.64 -3.35 2.72
CA CYS A 167 -2.82 -2.70 3.31
C CYS A 167 -4.09 -3.54 3.04
N GLY A 168 -5.25 -3.13 3.59
CA GLY A 168 -6.56 -3.66 3.19
C GLY A 168 -7.12 -4.82 4.04
N GLY A 169 -6.30 -5.48 4.87
CA GLY A 169 -6.76 -6.65 5.63
C GLY A 169 -7.82 -6.28 6.67
N ASN A 170 -9.03 -6.86 6.57
CA ASN A 170 -10.14 -6.60 7.49
C ASN A 170 -9.80 -7.04 8.94
N THR A 171 -10.42 -6.39 9.92
CA THR A 171 -10.16 -6.52 11.36
C THR A 171 -11.41 -6.91 12.14
N PRO A 172 -11.29 -7.49 13.35
CA PRO A 172 -12.45 -7.81 14.19
C PRO A 172 -13.37 -6.61 14.45
N GLU A 173 -12.79 -5.42 14.63
CA GLU A 173 -13.50 -4.16 14.87
C GLU A 173 -14.36 -3.75 13.67
N LYS A 174 -13.97 -4.18 12.47
CA LYS A 174 -14.69 -3.98 11.20
C LYS A 174 -15.52 -5.20 10.78
N GLY A 175 -15.67 -6.19 11.67
CA GLY A 175 -16.58 -7.32 11.48
C GLY A 175 -15.96 -8.57 10.85
N ALA A 176 -14.62 -8.63 10.74
CA ALA A 176 -13.95 -9.83 10.22
C ALA A 176 -14.21 -11.06 11.10
N SER A 177 -14.54 -12.18 10.46
CA SER A 177 -14.61 -13.49 11.10
C SER A 177 -13.21 -14.10 11.30
N PRO A 178 -13.04 -15.12 12.15
CA PRO A 178 -11.77 -15.84 12.28
C PRO A 178 -11.25 -16.40 10.94
N ASP A 179 -12.14 -16.81 10.04
CA ASP A 179 -11.77 -17.34 8.72
C ASP A 179 -11.23 -16.21 7.82
N ASP A 180 -11.81 -15.01 7.91
CA ASP A 180 -11.32 -13.83 7.17
C ASP A 180 -9.92 -13.43 7.62
N LEU A 181 -9.68 -13.44 8.94
CA LEU A 181 -8.36 -13.15 9.52
C LEU A 181 -7.32 -14.19 9.09
N ALA A 182 -7.70 -15.47 9.09
CA ALA A 182 -6.82 -16.56 8.66
C ALA A 182 -6.48 -16.44 7.16
N LEU A 183 -7.48 -16.15 6.32
CA LEU A 183 -7.30 -15.93 4.88
C LEU A 183 -6.34 -14.76 4.61
N ASN A 184 -6.59 -13.60 5.23
CA ASN A 184 -5.73 -12.43 5.09
C ASN A 184 -4.31 -12.67 5.62
N ALA A 185 -4.15 -13.42 6.71
CA ALA A 185 -2.84 -13.77 7.24
C ALA A 185 -2.04 -14.63 6.24
N VAL A 186 -2.66 -15.66 5.67
CA VAL A 186 -2.05 -16.52 4.65
C VAL A 186 -1.66 -15.73 3.41
N THR A 187 -2.56 -14.86 2.93
CA THR A 187 -2.31 -14.02 1.75
C THR A 187 -1.20 -13.00 2.01
N GLY A 188 -1.24 -12.30 3.14
CA GLY A 188 -0.20 -11.34 3.51
C GLY A 188 1.17 -11.99 3.71
N GLU A 189 1.23 -13.21 4.25
CA GLU A 189 2.47 -14.00 4.32
C GLU A 189 2.98 -14.39 2.93
N ALA A 190 2.11 -14.94 2.08
CA ALA A 190 2.47 -15.33 0.72
C ALA A 190 3.01 -14.17 -0.13
N LEU A 191 2.46 -12.96 0.05
CA LEU A 191 2.96 -11.75 -0.61
C LEU A 191 4.28 -11.27 -0.01
N SER A 192 4.40 -11.25 1.32
CA SER A 192 5.64 -10.84 2.01
C SER A 192 6.83 -11.72 1.62
N ASP A 193 6.59 -13.01 1.40
CA ASP A 193 7.62 -14.00 1.05
C ASP A 193 8.29 -13.73 -0.30
N LEU A 194 7.62 -13.03 -1.22
CA LEU A 194 8.22 -12.62 -2.49
C LEU A 194 9.43 -11.69 -2.31
N PHE A 195 9.47 -10.96 -1.19
CA PHE A 195 10.48 -9.93 -0.93
C PHE A 195 11.54 -10.39 0.07
N ARG A 196 11.44 -11.62 0.60
CA ARG A 196 12.30 -12.11 1.70
C ARG A 196 13.78 -12.05 1.35
N ASP A 197 14.14 -12.46 0.14
CA ASP A 197 15.52 -12.56 -0.33
C ASP A 197 16.05 -11.28 -0.99
N LEU A 198 15.25 -10.21 -1.03
CA LEU A 198 15.73 -8.90 -1.48
C LEU A 198 16.64 -8.30 -0.40
N SER A 199 17.90 -8.10 -0.77
CA SER A 199 19.00 -7.56 0.05
C SER A 199 19.09 -6.05 0.02
#